data_AF-A0A955VK43-F1
#
_entry.id   AF-A0A955VK43-F1
#
_cell.length_a   1.000
_cell.length_b   1.000
_cell.length_c   1.000
_cell.angle_alpha   90.00
_cell.angle_beta   90.00
_cell.angle_gamma   90.00
#
_symmetry.space_group_name_H-M   'P 1'
#
loop_
_entity.id
_entity.type
_entity.pdbx_description
1 polymer ?
#
loop_
_entity_poly.entity_id
_entity_poly.type
_entity_poly.pdbx_seq_one_letter_code
_entity_poly.pdbx_strand_id
1 'polypeptide(L)'
;MVEHATVEPQASAACAESDYDREFRELVARTRAAKYRPAAIARFVVEMVRAKFVDLARMPDVRRSFMRVNLGCLAGLLLYYALLSSRVPLRGFLHAAIVHAIFFALTFPLVLLNLHRLKNPPPGEGPGHDRFYSPNTVTYARLQAIPLLIVGFGDPLFAPAMRFCFVAYVALALSDSLDGILARATKRGSYFGRALDPFVDIVFHVSLASTLAINSMVPWWLAAPVILRYALPLALAFVYLVWRGGHRVDATWFGKLGAVFVGAALGLAILDAALAPDGLPAIWLRRYWIVTSAVLIANIGYILWAGMQIIHRREGVLEANP
;
A
#
# COMPACT_ATOMS: atom_id res chain seq x y z
N MET A 1 -47.43 34.26 0.90
CA MET A 1 -46.88 33.88 2.21
C MET A 1 -45.79 32.85 1.95
N VAL A 2 -44.55 33.31 1.82
CA VAL A 2 -43.36 32.47 1.76
C VAL A 2 -42.62 32.75 3.06
N GLU A 3 -42.59 31.76 3.93
CA GLU A 3 -42.05 31.83 5.28
C GLU A 3 -40.52 31.75 5.19
N HIS A 4 -39.85 32.85 5.58
CA HIS A 4 -38.40 32.92 5.69
C HIS A 4 -37.94 32.05 6.86
N ALA A 5 -37.43 30.85 6.57
CA ALA A 5 -36.65 30.07 7.52
C ALA A 5 -35.27 30.73 7.68
N THR A 6 -35.10 31.42 8.80
CA THR A 6 -33.84 31.97 9.29
C THR A 6 -32.85 30.83 9.54
N VAL A 7 -31.79 30.77 8.73
CA VAL A 7 -30.61 29.93 8.99
C VAL A 7 -29.86 30.57 10.14
N GLU A 8 -30.01 30.02 11.35
CA GLU A 8 -29.15 30.31 12.49
C GLU A 8 -27.68 30.01 12.11
N PRO A 9 -26.74 30.89 12.46
CA PRO A 9 -25.32 30.63 12.24
C PRO A 9 -24.89 29.50 13.17
N GLN A 10 -24.36 28.42 12.60
CA GLN A 10 -23.65 27.35 13.31
C GLN A 10 -22.42 27.93 14.02
N ALA A 11 -22.66 28.50 15.20
CA ALA A 11 -21.63 28.93 16.11
C ALA A 11 -20.94 27.70 16.71
N SER A 12 -19.62 27.68 16.61
CA SER A 12 -18.70 26.93 17.49
C SER A 12 -18.63 25.41 17.32
N ALA A 13 -18.24 24.96 16.12
CA ALA A 13 -17.39 23.76 16.00
C ALA A 13 -15.92 24.11 16.28
N ALA A 14 -15.64 24.74 17.43
CA ALA A 14 -14.31 24.76 18.00
C ALA A 14 -13.98 23.31 18.39
N CYS A 15 -13.40 22.61 17.42
CA CYS A 15 -13.01 21.21 17.49
C CYS A 15 -12.19 20.99 18.78
N ALA A 16 -12.73 20.24 19.73
CA ALA A 16 -11.98 19.80 20.90
C ALA A 16 -10.77 19.01 20.38
N GLU A 17 -9.61 19.64 20.42
CA GLU A 17 -8.37 19.08 19.90
C GLU A 17 -8.06 17.78 20.65
N SER A 18 -7.90 16.68 19.91
CA SER A 18 -7.62 15.40 20.55
C SER A 18 -6.22 15.43 21.18
N ASP A 19 -6.03 14.77 22.34
CA ASP A 19 -4.70 14.66 22.98
C ASP A 19 -3.61 14.20 22.00
N TYR A 20 -3.99 13.36 21.03
CA TYR A 20 -3.12 12.89 19.95
C TYR A 20 -2.66 14.03 19.03
N ASP A 21 -3.55 14.94 18.64
CA ASP A 21 -3.22 16.05 17.75
C ASP A 21 -2.25 17.03 18.45
N ARG A 22 -2.41 17.23 19.77
CA ARG A 22 -1.49 18.04 20.57
C ARG A 22 -0.11 17.39 20.67
N GLU A 23 -0.04 16.13 21.09
CA GLU A 23 1.21 15.38 21.25
C GLU A 23 1.97 15.25 19.92
N PHE A 24 1.24 15.02 18.84
CA PHE A 24 1.80 14.96 17.49
C PHE A 24 2.35 16.32 17.02
N ARG A 25 1.63 17.43 17.25
CA ARG A 25 2.14 18.78 16.93
C ARG A 25 3.40 19.13 17.72
N GLU A 26 3.48 18.75 18.99
CA GLU A 26 4.70 18.90 19.79
C GLU A 26 5.87 18.09 19.21
N LEU A 27 5.64 16.84 18.79
CA LEU A 27 6.65 15.99 18.15
C LEU A 27 7.23 16.66 16.89
N VAL A 28 6.37 17.21 16.04
CA VAL A 28 6.74 17.93 14.82
C VAL A 28 7.53 19.19 15.17
N ALA A 29 7.07 19.96 16.16
CA ALA A 29 7.75 21.18 16.60
C ALA A 29 9.17 20.90 17.13
N ARG A 30 9.33 19.85 17.95
CA ARG A 30 10.65 19.41 18.45
C ARG A 30 11.57 18.96 17.33
N THR A 31 11.04 18.23 16.35
CA THR A 31 11.81 17.77 15.18
C THR A 31 12.27 18.95 14.31
N ARG A 32 11.41 19.94 14.14
CA ARG A 32 11.72 21.20 13.44
C ARG A 32 12.77 22.02 14.20
N ALA A 33 12.65 22.15 15.52
CA ALA A 33 13.62 22.86 16.36
C ALA A 33 15.01 22.21 16.29
N ALA A 34 15.07 20.88 16.19
CA ALA A 34 16.30 20.12 15.98
C ALA A 34 16.84 20.17 14.54
N LYS A 35 16.28 21.03 13.66
CA LYS A 35 16.65 21.19 12.25
C LYS A 35 16.69 19.86 11.48
N TYR A 36 15.77 18.94 11.78
CA TYR A 36 15.64 17.64 11.11
C TYR A 36 16.93 16.78 11.15
N ARG A 37 17.76 16.91 12.20
CA ARG A 37 18.91 16.01 12.41
C ARG A 37 18.46 14.54 12.37
N PRO A 38 19.27 13.60 11.84
CA PRO A 38 18.87 12.18 11.73
C PRO A 38 18.37 11.57 13.04
N ALA A 39 19.01 11.89 14.17
CA ALA A 39 18.59 11.44 15.50
C ALA A 39 17.21 12.01 15.93
N ALA A 40 16.86 13.21 15.50
CA ALA A 40 15.55 13.80 15.77
C ALA A 40 14.45 13.13 14.93
N ILE A 41 14.73 12.85 13.64
CA ILE A 41 13.82 12.09 12.78
C ILE A 41 13.62 10.67 13.32
N ALA A 42 14.69 10.00 13.74
CA ALA A 42 14.60 8.66 14.32
C ALA A 42 13.73 8.66 15.59
N ARG A 43 13.92 9.65 16.49
CA ARG A 43 13.06 9.81 17.69
C ARG A 43 11.61 10.07 17.33
N PHE A 44 11.34 10.97 16.38
CA PHE A 44 9.99 11.24 15.88
C PHE A 44 9.30 9.95 15.41
N VAL A 45 10.00 9.13 14.62
CA VAL A 45 9.47 7.85 14.12
C VAL A 45 9.21 6.87 15.27
N VAL A 46 10.15 6.72 16.21
CA VAL A 46 10.01 5.81 17.36
C VAL A 46 8.83 6.22 18.24
N GLU A 47 8.69 7.50 18.57
CA GLU A 47 7.61 8.01 19.41
C GLU A 47 6.24 7.89 18.70
N MET A 48 6.18 8.19 17.40
CA MET A 48 4.98 7.93 16.58
C MET A 48 4.56 6.47 16.62
N VAL A 49 5.50 5.55 16.39
CA VAL A 49 5.22 4.11 16.42
C VAL A 49 4.76 3.68 17.83
N ARG A 50 5.44 4.16 18.88
CA ARG A 50 5.08 3.87 20.28
C ARG A 50 3.67 4.34 20.62
N ALA A 51 3.29 5.55 20.21
CA ALA A 51 1.94 6.08 20.42
C ALA A 51 0.88 5.17 19.75
N LYS A 52 1.15 4.69 18.53
CA LYS A 52 0.25 3.75 17.84
C LYS A 52 0.13 2.39 18.53
N PHE A 53 1.22 1.88 19.13
CA PHE A 53 1.15 0.65 19.93
C PHE A 53 0.30 0.83 21.19
N VAL A 54 0.39 1.99 21.86
CA VAL A 54 -0.44 2.31 23.02
C VAL A 54 -1.91 2.40 22.61
N ASP A 55 -2.23 3.04 21.49
CA ASP A 55 -3.59 3.09 20.94
C ASP A 55 -4.11 1.68 20.60
N LEU A 56 -3.30 0.84 19.96
CA LEU A 56 -3.67 -0.56 19.65
C LEU A 56 -3.94 -1.37 20.92
N ALA A 57 -3.17 -1.15 21.99
CA ALA A 57 -3.38 -1.83 23.27
C ALA A 57 -4.73 -1.46 23.91
N ARG A 58 -5.23 -0.24 23.65
CA ARG A 58 -6.54 0.26 24.12
C ARG A 58 -7.72 -0.27 23.29
N MET A 59 -7.47 -0.94 22.14
CA MET A 59 -8.50 -1.45 21.22
C MET A 59 -8.42 -2.99 21.12
N PRO A 60 -9.01 -3.75 22.07
CA PRO A 60 -8.83 -5.19 22.16
C PRO A 60 -9.39 -5.96 20.95
N ASP A 61 -10.46 -5.47 20.31
CA ASP A 61 -11.05 -6.10 19.13
C ASP A 61 -10.14 -5.96 17.90
N VAL A 62 -9.67 -4.74 17.63
CA VAL A 62 -8.71 -4.45 16.56
C VAL A 62 -7.40 -5.23 16.77
N ARG A 63 -6.93 -5.35 18.02
CA ARG A 63 -5.73 -6.12 18.35
C ARG A 63 -5.91 -7.61 18.05
N ARG A 64 -7.00 -8.22 18.50
CA ARG A 64 -7.29 -9.66 18.26
C ARG A 64 -7.40 -9.97 16.77
N SER A 65 -8.10 -9.11 16.07
CA SER A 65 -8.22 -9.04 14.63
C SER A 65 -6.88 -9.01 13.92
N PHE A 66 -6.06 -8.00 14.24
CA PHE A 66 -4.72 -7.84 13.69
C PHE A 66 -3.81 -9.05 13.96
N MET A 67 -3.86 -9.62 15.18
CA MET A 67 -3.09 -10.81 15.53
C MET A 67 -3.54 -12.05 14.75
N ARG A 68 -4.85 -12.25 14.55
CA ARG A 68 -5.36 -13.35 13.72
C ARG A 68 -4.88 -13.27 12.28
N VAL A 69 -4.83 -12.07 11.68
CA VAL A 69 -4.25 -11.88 10.35
C VAL A 69 -2.79 -12.30 10.33
N ASN A 70 -1.98 -11.73 11.21
CA ASN A 70 -0.54 -11.98 11.20
C ASN A 70 -0.23 -13.46 11.47
N LEU A 71 -0.92 -14.08 12.44
CA LEU A 71 -0.79 -15.51 12.74
C LEU A 71 -1.25 -16.39 11.58
N GLY A 72 -2.38 -16.07 10.94
CA GLY A 72 -2.86 -16.79 9.77
C GLY A 72 -1.89 -16.68 8.60
N CYS A 73 -1.36 -15.48 8.35
CA CYS A 73 -0.38 -15.27 7.30
C CYS A 73 0.95 -15.97 7.59
N LEU A 74 1.41 -15.97 8.85
CA LEU A 74 2.59 -16.70 9.27
C LEU A 74 2.39 -18.21 9.17
N ALA A 75 1.25 -18.74 9.60
CA ALA A 75 0.94 -20.17 9.54
C ALA A 75 0.84 -20.66 8.09
N GLY A 76 0.15 -19.92 7.22
CA GLY A 76 0.08 -20.24 5.79
C GLY A 76 1.46 -20.20 5.12
N LEU A 77 2.30 -19.26 5.52
CA LEU A 77 3.70 -19.17 5.08
C LEU A 77 4.56 -20.33 5.58
N LEU A 78 4.46 -20.70 6.86
CA LEU A 78 5.18 -21.86 7.40
C LEU A 78 4.72 -23.16 6.75
N LEU A 79 3.42 -23.33 6.52
CA LEU A 79 2.86 -24.46 5.78
C LEU A 79 3.39 -24.50 4.35
N TYR A 80 3.39 -23.35 3.67
CA TYR A 80 3.94 -23.22 2.33
C TYR A 80 5.41 -23.63 2.27
N TYR A 81 6.24 -23.10 3.18
CA TYR A 81 7.65 -23.47 3.27
C TYR A 81 7.86 -24.93 3.65
N ALA A 82 7.03 -25.50 4.51
CA ALA A 82 7.08 -26.92 4.83
C ALA A 82 6.78 -27.78 3.60
N LEU A 83 5.77 -27.42 2.80
CA LEU A 83 5.37 -28.14 1.59
C LEU A 83 6.39 -28.05 0.44
N LEU A 84 7.12 -26.94 0.34
CA LEU A 84 8.11 -26.70 -0.73
C LEU A 84 9.56 -26.94 -0.31
N SER A 85 9.88 -27.10 0.98
CA SER A 85 11.25 -27.30 1.48
C SER A 85 11.99 -28.47 0.85
N SER A 86 11.26 -29.50 0.40
CA SER A 86 11.82 -30.68 -0.29
C SER A 86 11.90 -30.53 -1.82
N ARG A 87 11.31 -29.47 -2.39
CA ARG A 87 11.15 -29.29 -3.85
C ARG A 87 11.83 -28.07 -4.42
N VAL A 88 12.24 -27.12 -3.59
CA VAL A 88 12.81 -25.82 -4.01
C VAL A 88 14.28 -25.73 -3.60
N PRO A 89 15.19 -25.28 -4.48
CA PRO A 89 16.59 -25.08 -4.13
C PRO A 89 16.75 -23.97 -3.09
N LEU A 90 17.77 -24.11 -2.25
CA LEU A 90 18.03 -23.24 -1.09
C LEU A 90 18.05 -21.74 -1.44
N ARG A 91 18.56 -21.37 -2.63
CA ARG A 91 18.60 -19.98 -3.09
C ARG A 91 17.20 -19.37 -3.30
N GLY A 92 16.30 -20.11 -3.96
CA GLY A 92 14.91 -19.66 -4.17
C GLY A 92 14.16 -19.57 -2.84
N PHE A 93 14.40 -20.53 -1.96
CA PHE A 93 13.86 -20.54 -0.60
C PHE A 93 14.29 -19.31 0.21
N LEU A 94 15.60 -19.03 0.28
CA LEU A 94 16.15 -17.89 1.01
C LEU A 94 15.68 -16.55 0.42
N HIS A 95 15.64 -16.43 -0.90
CA HIS A 95 15.17 -15.22 -1.57
C HIS A 95 13.71 -14.95 -1.22
N ALA A 96 12.85 -15.96 -1.33
CA ALA A 96 11.47 -15.84 -0.89
C ALA A 96 11.42 -15.45 0.60
N ALA A 97 12.13 -16.14 1.49
CA ALA A 97 12.07 -15.86 2.93
C ALA A 97 12.46 -14.42 3.27
N ILE A 98 13.50 -13.88 2.60
CA ILE A 98 13.95 -12.48 2.78
C ILE A 98 12.88 -11.50 2.31
N VAL A 99 12.32 -11.68 1.11
CA VAL A 99 11.28 -10.80 0.59
C VAL A 99 10.05 -10.82 1.52
N HIS A 100 9.71 -11.97 2.10
CA HIS A 100 8.62 -12.07 3.09
C HIS A 100 8.95 -11.36 4.40
N ALA A 101 10.17 -11.53 4.93
CA ALA A 101 10.58 -10.85 6.15
C ALA A 101 10.51 -9.33 5.99
N ILE A 102 10.99 -8.81 4.86
CA ILE A 102 10.89 -7.39 4.49
C ILE A 102 9.42 -6.98 4.38
N PHE A 103 8.59 -7.80 3.74
CA PHE A 103 7.16 -7.54 3.60
C PHE A 103 6.43 -7.41 4.95
N PHE A 104 6.61 -8.37 5.88
CA PHE A 104 6.00 -8.29 7.21
C PHE A 104 6.56 -7.09 7.99
N ALA A 105 7.85 -6.82 7.86
CA ALA A 105 8.49 -5.66 8.49
C ALA A 105 7.97 -4.31 7.96
N LEU A 106 7.50 -4.24 6.71
CA LEU A 106 6.94 -3.01 6.11
C LEU A 106 5.43 -2.88 6.36
N THR A 107 4.68 -3.97 6.22
CA THR A 107 3.21 -3.94 6.33
C THR A 107 2.78 -3.65 7.76
N PHE A 108 3.48 -4.22 8.74
CA PHE A 108 3.12 -4.09 10.15
C PHE A 108 3.17 -2.62 10.64
N PRO A 109 4.26 -1.84 10.44
CA PRO A 109 4.30 -0.42 10.78
C PRO A 109 3.31 0.42 9.98
N LEU A 110 3.11 0.13 8.69
CA LEU A 110 2.22 0.93 7.83
C LEU A 110 0.74 0.80 8.23
N VAL A 111 0.32 -0.38 8.66
CA VAL A 111 -1.01 -0.62 9.24
C VAL A 111 -1.15 0.10 10.59
N LEU A 112 -0.13 0.02 11.45
CA LEU A 112 -0.09 0.75 12.73
C LEU A 112 -0.22 2.26 12.52
N LEU A 113 0.46 2.82 11.52
CA LEU A 113 0.37 4.26 11.22
C LEU A 113 -1.04 4.71 10.82
N ASN A 114 -1.89 3.80 10.32
CA ASN A 114 -3.28 4.08 9.94
C ASN A 114 -4.31 3.75 11.02
N LEU A 115 -3.90 3.39 12.26
CA LEU A 115 -4.84 3.13 13.36
C LEU A 115 -5.78 4.30 13.69
N HIS A 116 -5.36 5.54 13.42
CA HIS A 116 -6.22 6.71 13.62
C HIS A 116 -7.47 6.67 12.74
N ARG A 117 -7.34 6.14 11.51
CA ARG A 117 -8.47 5.93 10.60
C ARG A 117 -9.47 4.95 11.21
N LEU A 118 -8.98 3.84 11.78
CA LEU A 118 -9.82 2.85 12.48
C LEU A 118 -10.58 3.45 13.68
N LYS A 119 -10.01 4.46 14.35
CA LYS A 119 -10.60 5.15 15.49
C LYS A 119 -11.77 6.07 15.11
N ASN A 120 -11.75 6.64 13.91
CA ASN A 120 -12.71 7.65 13.44
C ASN A 120 -13.29 7.24 12.06
N PRO A 121 -14.23 6.29 11.99
CA PRO A 121 -14.89 5.95 10.73
C PRO A 121 -15.71 7.15 10.20
N PRO A 122 -15.85 7.30 8.87
CA PRO A 122 -16.64 8.37 8.27
C PRO A 122 -18.12 8.28 8.70
N PRO A 123 -18.83 9.42 8.84
CA PRO A 123 -20.21 9.45 9.30
C PRO A 123 -21.12 8.64 8.35
N GLY A 124 -21.92 7.74 8.93
CA GLY A 124 -22.78 6.79 8.19
C GLY A 124 -22.22 5.36 8.13
N GLU A 125 -20.92 5.18 8.39
CA GLU A 125 -20.35 3.90 8.77
C GLU A 125 -20.31 3.86 10.30
N GLY A 126 -21.31 3.24 10.94
CA GLY A 126 -21.28 3.00 12.40
C GLY A 126 -20.00 2.25 12.81
N PRO A 127 -19.70 2.05 14.10
CA PRO A 127 -18.60 1.21 14.55
C PRO A 127 -18.82 -0.20 13.98
N GLY A 128 -18.27 -0.43 12.79
CA GLY A 128 -18.70 -1.47 11.90
C GLY A 128 -18.19 -2.76 12.48
N HIS A 129 -19.10 -3.49 13.13
CA HIS A 129 -18.92 -4.80 13.74
C HIS A 129 -17.60 -5.47 13.36
N ASP A 130 -16.74 -5.64 14.36
CA ASP A 130 -15.44 -6.34 14.39
C ASP A 130 -15.48 -7.82 13.97
N ARG A 131 -16.39 -8.22 13.08
CA ARG A 131 -16.49 -9.59 12.59
C ARG A 131 -15.70 -9.75 11.31
N PHE A 132 -14.47 -10.17 11.57
CA PHE A 132 -13.41 -10.69 10.72
C PHE A 132 -13.74 -11.67 9.57
N TYR A 133 -14.99 -11.92 9.22
CA TYR A 133 -15.36 -13.22 8.67
C TYR A 133 -15.73 -13.32 7.20
N SER A 134 -15.83 -12.23 6.42
CA SER A 134 -16.23 -12.39 5.02
C SER A 134 -15.63 -11.44 3.96
N PRO A 135 -15.27 -10.16 4.23
CA PRO A 135 -14.86 -9.26 3.15
C PRO A 135 -13.35 -9.15 2.91
N ASN A 136 -12.50 -9.75 3.75
CA ASN A 136 -11.05 -9.60 3.63
C ASN A 136 -10.37 -10.84 3.02
N THR A 137 -11.14 -11.86 2.65
CA THR A 137 -10.60 -13.13 2.15
C THR A 137 -9.75 -12.92 0.91
N VAL A 138 -10.11 -12.00 0.01
CA VAL A 138 -9.30 -11.69 -1.19
C VAL A 138 -8.04 -10.89 -0.84
N THR A 139 -8.14 -9.91 0.06
CA THR A 139 -6.95 -9.21 0.57
C THR A 139 -5.98 -10.21 1.20
N TYR A 140 -6.47 -11.18 2.00
CA TYR A 140 -5.66 -12.25 2.57
C TYR A 140 -5.15 -13.24 1.51
N ALA A 141 -5.96 -13.60 0.53
CA ALA A 141 -5.55 -14.48 -0.56
C ALA A 141 -4.41 -13.85 -1.36
N ARG A 142 -4.46 -12.56 -1.66
CA ARG A 142 -3.34 -11.82 -2.28
C ARG A 142 -2.10 -11.82 -1.40
N LEU A 143 -2.26 -11.57 -0.10
CA LEU A 143 -1.14 -11.62 0.86
C LEU A 143 -0.46 -13.00 0.86
N GLN A 144 -1.24 -14.09 0.79
CA GLN A 144 -0.73 -15.45 0.74
C GLN A 144 -0.22 -15.87 -0.65
N ALA A 145 -0.71 -15.24 -1.72
CA ALA A 145 -0.28 -15.54 -3.07
C ALA A 145 1.09 -14.94 -3.44
N ILE A 146 1.51 -13.86 -2.78
CA ILE A 146 2.84 -13.27 -2.98
C ILE A 146 3.95 -14.33 -2.84
N PRO A 147 4.03 -15.12 -1.75
CA PRO A 147 5.04 -16.18 -1.63
C PRO A 147 5.00 -17.21 -2.74
N LEU A 148 3.79 -17.61 -3.13
CA LEU A 148 3.55 -18.60 -4.15
C LEU A 148 4.07 -18.12 -5.51
N LEU A 149 3.80 -16.86 -5.85
CA LEU A 149 4.29 -16.23 -7.06
C LEU A 149 5.81 -16.05 -7.04
N ILE A 150 6.39 -15.61 -5.92
CA ILE A 150 7.84 -15.34 -5.83
C ILE A 150 8.67 -16.60 -6.11
N VAL A 151 8.31 -17.72 -5.50
CA VAL A 151 9.02 -18.99 -5.73
C VAL A 151 8.72 -19.55 -7.10
N GLY A 152 7.47 -19.47 -7.57
CA GLY A 152 7.09 -19.93 -8.90
C GLY A 152 7.86 -19.24 -10.03
N PHE A 153 8.22 -17.96 -9.86
CA PHE A 153 9.06 -17.22 -10.80
C PHE A 153 10.58 -17.41 -10.59
N GLY A 154 11.00 -17.90 -9.41
CA GLY A 154 12.41 -17.95 -9.02
C GLY A 154 13.12 -19.28 -9.27
N ASP A 155 12.42 -20.30 -9.75
CA ASP A 155 12.95 -21.66 -9.82
C ASP A 155 12.72 -22.30 -11.21
N PRO A 156 13.79 -22.77 -11.90
CA PRO A 156 13.69 -23.50 -13.16
C PRO A 156 12.76 -24.73 -13.12
N LEU A 157 12.60 -25.37 -11.95
CA LEU A 157 11.65 -26.49 -11.78
C LEU A 157 10.19 -26.08 -12.04
N PHE A 158 9.89 -24.78 -11.95
CA PHE A 158 8.57 -24.21 -12.14
C PHE A 158 8.42 -23.49 -13.50
N ALA A 159 9.34 -23.68 -14.45
CA ALA A 159 9.16 -23.18 -15.82
C ALA A 159 7.83 -23.63 -16.47
N PRO A 160 7.37 -24.90 -16.34
CA PRO A 160 6.02 -25.29 -16.77
C PRO A 160 4.89 -24.62 -15.98
N ALA A 161 5.19 -24.16 -14.75
CA ALA A 161 4.25 -23.49 -13.86
C ALA A 161 4.12 -21.98 -14.14
N MET A 162 4.93 -21.39 -15.04
CA MET A 162 4.79 -19.98 -15.40
C MET A 162 3.39 -19.64 -15.93
N ARG A 163 2.77 -20.54 -16.69
CA ARG A 163 1.38 -20.38 -17.14
C ARG A 163 0.39 -20.37 -15.97
N PHE A 164 0.62 -21.23 -14.97
CA PHE A 164 -0.19 -21.24 -13.75
C PHE A 164 0.02 -19.96 -12.94
N CYS A 165 1.26 -19.49 -12.80
CA CYS A 165 1.56 -18.22 -12.13
C CYS A 165 0.93 -17.02 -12.86
N PHE A 166 0.89 -17.02 -14.18
CA PHE A 166 0.16 -16.02 -14.97
C PHE A 166 -1.34 -16.04 -14.68
N VAL A 167 -1.96 -17.23 -14.75
CA VAL A 167 -3.40 -17.38 -14.46
C VAL A 167 -3.72 -16.97 -13.02
N ALA A 168 -2.88 -17.36 -12.06
CA ALA A 168 -3.01 -16.96 -10.67
C ALA A 168 -2.86 -15.44 -10.50
N TYR A 169 -1.87 -14.82 -11.16
CA TYR A 169 -1.69 -13.37 -11.16
C TYR A 169 -2.93 -12.65 -11.70
N VAL A 170 -3.44 -13.07 -12.86
CA VAL A 170 -4.64 -12.48 -13.47
C VAL A 170 -5.86 -12.66 -12.56
N ALA A 171 -6.05 -13.85 -12.00
CA ALA A 171 -7.14 -14.11 -11.07
C ALA A 171 -7.07 -13.18 -9.84
N LEU A 172 -5.89 -12.99 -9.26
CA LEU A 172 -5.69 -12.11 -8.10
C LEU A 172 -5.87 -10.62 -8.44
N ALA A 173 -5.38 -10.19 -9.59
CA ALA A 173 -5.51 -8.82 -10.08
C ALA A 173 -6.98 -8.47 -10.39
N LEU A 174 -7.73 -9.39 -10.99
CA LEU A 174 -9.16 -9.23 -11.25
C LEU A 174 -9.99 -9.30 -9.97
N SER A 175 -9.63 -10.18 -9.03
CA SER A 175 -10.33 -10.32 -7.75
C SER A 175 -10.34 -9.03 -6.94
N ASP A 176 -9.27 -8.23 -7.00
CA ASP A 176 -9.20 -6.92 -6.35
C ASP A 176 -10.27 -5.94 -6.87
N SER A 177 -10.41 -5.85 -8.20
CA SER A 177 -11.41 -4.99 -8.83
C SER A 177 -12.83 -5.45 -8.52
N LEU A 178 -13.05 -6.77 -8.49
CA LEU A 178 -14.36 -7.36 -8.17
C LEU A 178 -14.74 -7.15 -6.70
N ASP A 179 -13.81 -7.33 -5.77
CA ASP A 179 -14.07 -7.09 -4.35
C ASP A 179 -14.31 -5.62 -4.04
N GLY A 180 -13.59 -4.72 -4.72
CA GLY A 180 -13.84 -3.28 -4.61
C GLY A 180 -15.23 -2.88 -5.12
N ILE A 181 -15.77 -3.56 -6.13
CA ILE A 181 -17.13 -3.33 -6.65
C ILE A 181 -18.16 -3.97 -5.71
N LEU A 182 -17.92 -5.21 -5.27
CA LEU A 182 -18.85 -5.95 -4.41
C LEU A 182 -18.95 -5.34 -3.01
N ALA A 183 -17.86 -4.84 -2.45
CA ALA A 183 -17.85 -4.13 -1.17
C ALA A 183 -18.63 -2.81 -1.23
N ARG A 184 -18.57 -2.10 -2.37
CA ARG A 184 -19.35 -0.87 -2.62
C ARG A 184 -20.83 -1.16 -2.82
N ALA A 185 -21.16 -2.25 -3.52
CA ALA A 185 -22.54 -2.66 -3.76
C ALA A 185 -23.23 -3.19 -2.49
N THR A 186 -22.49 -3.91 -1.63
CA THR A 186 -23.07 -4.60 -0.47
C THR A 186 -23.00 -3.80 0.84
N LYS A 187 -22.26 -2.68 0.89
CA LYS A 187 -21.96 -1.92 2.13
C LYS A 187 -21.40 -2.79 3.28
N ARG A 188 -20.88 -3.99 2.97
CA ARG A 188 -20.47 -5.03 3.93
C ARG A 188 -18.95 -5.17 4.08
N GLY A 189 -18.16 -4.21 3.61
CA GLY A 189 -16.70 -4.26 3.78
C GLY A 189 -16.25 -3.95 5.21
N SER A 190 -15.22 -4.65 5.72
CA SER A 190 -14.60 -4.28 7.00
C SER A 190 -13.74 -3.02 6.84
N TYR A 191 -13.78 -2.10 7.82
CA TYR A 191 -12.95 -0.90 7.79
C TYR A 191 -11.46 -1.25 7.79
N PHE A 192 -11.08 -2.27 8.58
CA PHE A 192 -9.71 -2.77 8.65
C PHE A 192 -9.21 -3.29 7.29
N GLY A 193 -10.03 -4.04 6.55
CA GLY A 193 -9.69 -4.50 5.20
C GLY A 193 -9.43 -3.34 4.24
N ARG A 194 -10.34 -2.34 4.23
CA ARG A 194 -10.17 -1.13 3.41
C ARG A 194 -8.90 -0.34 3.75
N ALA A 195 -8.51 -0.31 5.02
CA ALA A 195 -7.28 0.36 5.44
C ALA A 195 -6.02 -0.43 5.04
N LEU A 196 -6.09 -1.77 5.03
CA LEU A 196 -4.99 -2.67 4.68
C LEU A 196 -4.76 -2.73 3.16
N ASP A 197 -5.82 -2.55 2.37
CA ASP A 197 -5.86 -2.76 0.93
C ASP A 197 -4.76 -2.04 0.12
N PRO A 198 -4.51 -0.73 0.30
CA PRO A 198 -3.46 -0.04 -0.46
C PRO A 198 -2.05 -0.55 -0.13
N PHE A 199 -1.84 -1.10 1.06
CA PHE A 199 -0.55 -1.65 1.47
C PHE A 199 -0.29 -3.01 0.84
N VAL A 200 -1.32 -3.86 0.81
CA VAL A 200 -1.24 -5.14 0.10
C VAL A 200 -0.94 -4.90 -1.37
N ASP A 201 -1.57 -3.90 -1.99
CA ASP A 201 -1.34 -3.54 -3.39
C ASP A 201 0.12 -3.12 -3.65
N ILE A 202 0.66 -2.21 -2.84
CA ILE A 202 2.06 -1.76 -2.91
C ILE A 202 3.00 -2.96 -2.83
N VAL A 203 2.82 -3.79 -1.81
CA VAL A 203 3.69 -4.94 -1.58
C VAL A 203 3.60 -5.91 -2.74
N PHE A 204 2.38 -6.26 -3.16
CA PHE A 204 2.16 -7.23 -4.21
C PHE A 204 2.91 -6.85 -5.48
N HIS A 205 2.74 -5.61 -5.94
CA HIS A 205 3.38 -5.13 -7.15
C HIS A 205 4.90 -4.93 -7.00
N VAL A 206 5.38 -4.40 -5.86
CA VAL A 206 6.82 -4.19 -5.62
C VAL A 206 7.57 -5.53 -5.50
N SER A 207 7.00 -6.50 -4.78
CA SER A 207 7.61 -7.82 -4.58
C SER A 207 7.68 -8.60 -5.89
N LEU A 208 6.59 -8.54 -6.68
CA LEU A 208 6.53 -9.17 -7.98
C LEU A 208 7.52 -8.55 -8.97
N ALA A 209 7.56 -7.21 -9.08
CA ALA A 209 8.51 -6.52 -9.93
C ALA A 209 9.97 -6.83 -9.55
N SER A 210 10.28 -6.85 -8.25
CA SER A 210 11.62 -7.16 -7.74
C SER A 210 12.01 -8.61 -8.05
N THR A 211 11.09 -9.55 -7.88
CA THR A 211 11.35 -10.97 -8.16
C THR A 211 11.61 -11.21 -9.64
N LEU A 212 10.80 -10.65 -10.52
CA LEU A 212 10.99 -10.77 -11.97
C LEU A 212 12.33 -10.16 -12.40
N ALA A 213 12.74 -9.04 -11.78
CA ALA A 213 14.03 -8.42 -12.06
C ALA A 213 15.23 -9.24 -11.57
N ILE A 214 15.16 -9.77 -10.34
CA ILE A 214 16.25 -10.56 -9.74
C ILE A 214 16.47 -11.87 -10.50
N ASN A 215 15.40 -12.47 -11.01
CA ASN A 215 15.47 -13.67 -11.85
C ASN A 215 15.75 -13.36 -13.32
N SER A 216 16.09 -12.11 -13.66
CA SER A 216 16.42 -11.68 -15.02
C SER A 216 15.32 -11.94 -16.06
N MET A 217 14.08 -12.18 -15.62
CA MET A 217 12.90 -12.28 -16.50
C MET A 217 12.49 -10.92 -17.05
N VAL A 218 12.76 -9.87 -16.27
CA VAL A 218 12.49 -8.48 -16.62
C VAL A 218 13.75 -7.65 -16.40
N PRO A 219 14.14 -6.77 -17.34
CA PRO A 219 15.24 -5.84 -17.10
C PRO A 219 14.96 -4.90 -15.94
N TRP A 220 15.99 -4.56 -15.15
CA TRP A 220 15.86 -3.65 -14.01
C TRP A 220 15.25 -2.28 -14.38
N TRP A 221 15.52 -1.78 -15.60
CA TRP A 221 14.96 -0.51 -16.08
C TRP A 221 13.42 -0.55 -16.23
N LEU A 222 12.81 -1.73 -16.40
CA LEU A 222 11.36 -1.92 -16.43
C LEU A 222 10.78 -2.06 -15.01
N ALA A 223 11.50 -2.72 -14.10
CA ALA A 223 11.07 -2.89 -12.71
C ALA A 223 11.21 -1.62 -11.87
N ALA A 224 12.25 -0.81 -12.09
CA ALA A 224 12.53 0.38 -11.29
C ALA A 224 11.38 1.42 -11.32
N PRO A 225 10.76 1.76 -12.46
CA PRO A 225 9.61 2.67 -12.50
C PRO A 225 8.38 2.16 -11.73
N VAL A 226 8.17 0.84 -11.72
CA VAL A 226 7.11 0.19 -10.94
C VAL A 226 7.37 0.35 -9.45
N ILE A 227 8.60 0.06 -9.00
CA ILE A 227 8.97 0.20 -7.58
C ILE A 227 8.86 1.68 -7.17
N LEU A 228 9.39 2.58 -8.00
CA LEU A 228 9.40 4.01 -7.76
C LEU A 228 7.99 4.61 -7.68
N ARG A 229 7.04 4.07 -8.45
CA ARG A 229 5.62 4.45 -8.41
C ARG A 229 5.00 4.33 -7.03
N TYR A 230 5.41 3.33 -6.25
CA TYR A 230 4.91 3.13 -4.89
C TYR A 230 5.81 3.76 -3.83
N ALA A 231 7.13 3.78 -4.05
CA ALA A 231 8.09 4.37 -3.12
C ALA A 231 7.99 5.90 -3.04
N LEU A 232 7.82 6.59 -4.18
CA LEU A 232 7.79 8.06 -4.22
C LEU A 232 6.63 8.66 -3.43
N PRO A 233 5.36 8.25 -3.63
CA PRO A 233 4.25 8.79 -2.84
C PRO A 233 4.43 8.55 -1.34
N LEU A 234 4.98 7.39 -0.95
CA LEU A 234 5.23 7.08 0.46
C LEU A 234 6.33 7.96 1.05
N ALA A 235 7.42 8.17 0.32
CA ALA A 235 8.51 9.05 0.72
C ALA A 235 8.04 10.52 0.81
N LEU A 236 7.30 11.01 -0.18
CA LEU A 236 6.70 12.35 -0.19
C LEU A 236 5.73 12.53 0.98
N ALA A 237 4.86 11.56 1.22
CA ALA A 237 3.94 11.59 2.35
C ALA A 237 4.69 11.62 3.69
N PHE A 238 5.77 10.86 3.84
CA PHE A 238 6.59 10.85 5.04
C PHE A 238 7.31 12.19 5.26
N VAL A 239 7.96 12.74 4.23
CA VAL A 239 8.61 14.06 4.31
C VAL A 239 7.60 15.13 4.70
N TYR A 240 6.44 15.11 4.04
CA TYR A 240 5.37 16.06 4.31
C TYR A 240 4.81 15.93 5.73
N LEU A 241 4.65 14.70 6.23
CA LEU A 241 4.23 14.41 7.60
C LEU A 241 5.19 15.02 8.63
N VAL A 242 6.50 14.80 8.46
CA VAL A 242 7.54 15.33 9.35
C VAL A 242 7.63 16.86 9.28
N TRP A 243 7.38 17.47 8.11
CA TRP A 243 7.54 18.90 7.91
C TRP A 243 6.31 19.73 8.29
N ARG A 244 5.11 19.23 8.01
CA ARG A 244 3.86 20.01 8.09
C ARG A 244 2.79 19.41 8.98
N GLY A 245 3.04 18.26 9.60
CA GLY A 245 2.10 17.69 10.57
C GLY A 245 0.95 16.91 9.95
N GLY A 246 1.15 16.35 8.75
CA GLY A 246 0.23 15.40 8.15
C GLY A 246 -1.03 16.03 7.58
N HIS A 247 -1.37 15.64 6.36
CA HIS A 247 -2.67 15.93 5.77
C HIS A 247 -3.20 14.70 5.04
N ARG A 248 -4.51 14.67 4.81
CA ARG A 248 -5.16 13.66 3.98
C ARG A 248 -4.70 13.86 2.53
N VAL A 249 -3.87 12.94 2.04
CA VAL A 249 -3.59 12.81 0.61
C VAL A 249 -4.74 12.01 0.01
N ASP A 250 -5.59 12.69 -0.76
CA ASP A 250 -6.71 12.04 -1.42
C ASP A 250 -6.23 11.27 -2.67
N ALA A 251 -6.95 10.20 -3.00
CA ALA A 251 -6.62 9.36 -4.15
C ALA A 251 -6.80 10.12 -5.47
N THR A 252 -5.74 10.23 -6.25
CA THR A 252 -5.75 10.96 -7.53
C THR A 252 -6.05 10.06 -8.72
N TRP A 253 -6.56 10.67 -9.80
CA TRP A 253 -6.73 9.99 -11.08
C TRP A 253 -5.40 9.48 -11.65
N PHE A 254 -4.32 10.26 -11.55
CA PHE A 254 -2.96 9.84 -11.93
C PHE A 254 -2.51 8.61 -11.14
N GLY A 255 -2.85 8.55 -9.85
CA GLY A 255 -2.58 7.38 -9.02
C GLY A 255 -3.29 6.12 -9.54
N LYS A 256 -4.59 6.21 -9.81
CA LYS A 256 -5.38 5.07 -10.31
C LYS A 256 -4.89 4.58 -11.68
N LEU A 257 -4.69 5.49 -12.62
CA LEU A 257 -4.17 5.15 -13.96
C LEU A 257 -2.77 4.53 -13.88
N GLY A 258 -1.90 5.09 -13.04
CA GLY A 258 -0.57 4.53 -12.82
C GLY A 258 -0.61 3.09 -12.30
N ALA A 259 -1.54 2.76 -11.39
CA ALA A 259 -1.70 1.40 -10.89
C ALA A 259 -2.16 0.43 -11.99
N VAL A 260 -3.09 0.85 -12.85
CA VAL A 260 -3.53 0.06 -14.01
C VAL A 260 -2.36 -0.20 -14.98
N PHE A 261 -1.55 0.81 -15.28
CA PHE A 261 -0.39 0.63 -16.15
C PHE A 261 0.67 -0.27 -15.54
N VAL A 262 0.90 -0.19 -14.23
CA VAL A 262 1.79 -1.11 -13.52
C VAL A 262 1.28 -2.55 -13.60
N GLY A 263 -0.01 -2.77 -13.30
CA GLY A 263 -0.62 -4.09 -13.41
C GLY A 263 -0.52 -4.66 -14.83
N ALA A 264 -0.81 -3.84 -15.84
CA ALA A 264 -0.64 -4.23 -17.24
C ALA A 264 0.83 -4.55 -17.59
N ALA A 265 1.79 -3.77 -17.08
CA ALA A 265 3.22 -4.00 -17.31
C ALA A 265 3.68 -5.35 -16.77
N LEU A 266 3.32 -5.65 -15.50
CA LEU A 266 3.68 -6.90 -14.85
C LEU A 266 2.94 -8.09 -15.47
N GLY A 267 1.65 -7.94 -15.76
CA GLY A 267 0.86 -8.98 -16.41
C GLY A 267 1.42 -9.35 -17.78
N LEU A 268 1.78 -8.36 -18.61
CA LEU A 268 2.47 -8.61 -19.87
C LEU A 268 3.80 -9.33 -19.61
N ALA A 269 4.68 -8.76 -18.77
CA ALA A 269 5.97 -9.37 -18.47
C ALA A 269 5.90 -10.85 -18.07
N ILE A 270 4.91 -11.21 -17.24
CA ILE A 270 4.67 -12.59 -16.82
C ILE A 270 4.15 -13.45 -17.97
N LEU A 271 3.20 -12.95 -18.77
CA LEU A 271 2.69 -13.64 -19.95
C LEU A 271 3.82 -13.98 -20.92
N ASP A 272 4.77 -13.08 -21.07
CA ASP A 272 5.85 -13.19 -22.05
C ASP A 272 6.88 -14.22 -21.65
N ALA A 273 7.27 -14.18 -20.39
CA ALA A 273 8.09 -15.22 -19.81
C ALA A 273 7.38 -16.60 -19.85
N ALA A 274 6.04 -16.64 -19.80
CA ALA A 274 5.26 -17.87 -19.93
C ALA A 274 5.10 -18.39 -21.38
N LEU A 275 5.16 -17.51 -22.39
CA LEU A 275 4.98 -17.84 -23.79
C LEU A 275 6.31 -18.05 -24.55
N ALA A 276 7.38 -17.35 -24.16
CA ALA A 276 8.67 -17.38 -24.83
C ALA A 276 9.82 -17.48 -23.81
N PRO A 277 10.11 -18.69 -23.29
CA PRO A 277 11.16 -18.90 -22.29
C PRO A 277 12.58 -18.60 -22.81
N ASP A 278 12.81 -18.78 -24.11
CA ASP A 278 14.15 -18.72 -24.74
C ASP A 278 14.63 -17.29 -25.08
N GLY A 279 13.92 -16.26 -24.63
CA GLY A 279 14.34 -14.86 -24.73
C GLY A 279 13.30 -13.94 -25.35
N LEU A 280 13.61 -12.64 -25.35
CA LEU A 280 12.70 -11.56 -25.77
C LEU A 280 12.93 -11.15 -27.24
N PRO A 281 12.16 -11.66 -28.22
CA PRO A 281 11.99 -11.03 -29.53
C PRO A 281 11.83 -9.50 -29.49
N ALA A 282 12.37 -8.80 -30.49
CA ALA A 282 12.38 -7.33 -30.55
C ALA A 282 10.98 -6.67 -30.46
N ILE A 283 9.93 -7.36 -30.90
CA ILE A 283 8.53 -6.92 -30.77
C ILE A 283 8.14 -6.67 -29.30
N TRP A 284 8.70 -7.46 -28.40
CA TRP A 284 8.41 -7.42 -26.97
C TRP A 284 9.09 -6.23 -26.28
N LEU A 285 10.26 -5.79 -26.75
CA LEU A 285 10.92 -4.59 -26.23
C LEU A 285 10.08 -3.33 -26.45
N ARG A 286 9.48 -3.18 -27.64
CA ARG A 286 8.71 -1.99 -28.03
C ARG A 286 7.51 -1.75 -27.12
N ARG A 287 6.75 -2.80 -26.79
CA ARG A 287 5.60 -2.67 -25.88
C ARG A 287 6.01 -2.37 -24.43
N TYR A 288 7.16 -2.87 -23.95
CA TYR A 288 7.62 -2.53 -22.59
C TYR A 288 8.00 -1.06 -22.52
N TRP A 289 8.62 -0.51 -23.57
CA TRP A 289 8.85 0.94 -23.67
C TRP A 289 7.55 1.74 -23.58
N ILE A 290 6.50 1.32 -24.28
CA ILE A 290 5.19 2.00 -24.24
C ILE A 290 4.61 1.98 -22.82
N VAL A 291 4.53 0.81 -22.20
CA VAL A 291 3.90 0.68 -20.87
C VAL A 291 4.75 1.34 -19.78
N THR A 292 6.08 1.22 -19.84
CA THR A 292 6.99 1.90 -18.90
C THR A 292 6.88 3.41 -19.03
N SER A 293 6.80 3.93 -20.26
CA SER A 293 6.61 5.37 -20.50
C SER A 293 5.28 5.83 -19.93
N ALA A 294 4.20 5.05 -20.08
CA ALA A 294 2.91 5.37 -19.47
C ALA A 294 2.98 5.40 -17.93
N VAL A 295 3.69 4.45 -17.30
CA VAL A 295 3.94 4.46 -15.85
C VAL A 295 4.74 5.69 -15.43
N LEU A 296 5.79 6.04 -16.16
CA LEU A 296 6.62 7.22 -15.90
C LEU A 296 5.82 8.52 -16.05
N ILE A 297 5.02 8.65 -17.10
CA ILE A 297 4.15 9.82 -17.32
C ILE A 297 3.15 9.94 -16.18
N ALA A 298 2.51 8.84 -15.75
CA ALA A 298 1.60 8.85 -14.60
C ALA A 298 2.32 9.24 -13.29
N ASN A 299 3.55 8.78 -13.09
CA ASN A 299 4.40 9.15 -11.96
C ASN A 299 4.72 10.65 -11.96
N ILE A 300 5.19 11.18 -13.08
CA ILE A 300 5.52 12.60 -13.23
C ILE A 300 4.26 13.44 -13.02
N GLY A 301 3.14 13.07 -13.64
CA GLY A 301 1.86 13.73 -13.46
C GLY A 301 1.40 13.77 -12.01
N TYR A 302 1.57 12.68 -11.27
CA TYR A 302 1.30 12.64 -9.82
C TYR A 302 2.19 13.62 -9.03
N ILE A 303 3.49 13.62 -9.29
CA ILE A 303 4.45 14.49 -8.58
C ILE A 303 4.15 15.96 -8.85
N LEU A 304 3.91 16.32 -10.13
CA LEU A 304 3.57 17.68 -10.52
C LEU A 304 2.26 18.12 -9.88
N TRP A 305 1.24 17.26 -9.90
CA TRP A 305 -0.04 17.55 -9.24
C TRP A 305 0.13 17.75 -7.73
N ALA A 306 0.86 16.85 -7.06
CA ALA A 306 1.11 16.95 -5.62
C ALA A 306 1.92 18.22 -5.29
N GLY A 307 2.91 18.57 -6.12
CA GLY A 307 3.69 19.80 -6.00
C GLY A 307 2.83 21.06 -6.14
N MET A 308 1.99 21.13 -7.17
CA MET A 308 1.07 22.26 -7.38
C MET A 308 0.10 22.44 -6.19
N GLN A 309 -0.44 21.35 -5.64
CA GLN A 309 -1.31 21.41 -4.46
C GLN A 309 -0.59 21.98 -3.23
N ILE A 310 0.71 21.68 -3.07
CA ILE A 310 1.51 22.23 -1.98
C ILE A 310 1.76 23.73 -2.17
N ILE A 311 2.01 24.17 -3.41
CA ILE A 311 2.27 25.58 -3.75
C ILE A 311 1.00 26.42 -3.57
N HIS A 312 -0.11 26.01 -4.16
CA HIS A 312 -1.36 26.79 -4.15
C HIS A 312 -1.90 26.99 -2.73
N ARG A 313 -1.69 26.00 -1.85
CA ARG A 313 -2.03 26.14 -0.43
C ARG A 313 -1.10 27.07 0.33
N ARG A 314 0.16 27.24 -0.10
CA ARG A 314 1.07 28.22 0.50
C ARG A 314 0.56 29.64 0.24
N GLU A 315 0.09 29.89 -0.98
CA GLU A 315 -0.50 31.18 -1.38
C GLU A 315 -1.75 31.48 -0.54
N GLY A 316 -2.69 30.53 -0.44
CA GLY A 316 -3.91 30.73 0.37
C GLY A 316 -3.66 30.89 1.89
N VAL A 317 -2.59 30.33 2.47
CA VAL A 317 -2.24 30.55 3.89
C VAL A 317 -1.58 31.90 4.11
N LEU A 318 -0.78 32.39 3.15
CA LEU A 318 -0.19 33.72 3.21
C LEU A 318 -1.23 34.81 3.02
N GLU A 319 -2.24 34.58 2.18
CA GLU A 319 -3.36 35.50 1.99
C GLU A 319 -4.32 35.53 3.20
N ALA A 320 -4.46 34.43 3.93
CA ALA A 320 -5.34 34.33 5.10
C ALA A 320 -4.72 34.85 6.41
N ASN A 321 -3.42 35.14 6.44
CA ASN A 321 -2.70 35.60 7.63
C ASN A 321 -1.80 36.81 7.27
N PRO A 322 -2.41 37.98 6.99
CA PRO A 322 -1.71 39.18 6.55
C PRO A 322 -0.79 39.80 7.61
#